data_AF-A0AAW6XKW2-F1
#
_entry.id   AF-A0AAW6XKW2-F1
#
_cell.length_a   1.000
_cell.length_b   1.000
_cell.length_c   1.000
_cell.angle_alpha   90.00
_cell.angle_beta   90.00
_cell.angle_gamma   90.00
#
_symmetry.space_group_name_H-M   'P 1'
#
loop_
_entity.id
_entity.type
_entity.pdbx_description
1 polymer ?
#
loop_
_entity_poly.entity_id
_entity_poly.type
_entity_poly.pdbx_seq_one_letter_code
_entity_poly.pdbx_strand_id
1 'polypeptide(L)' 'SNYVGDIFGAPLAMEALMAFFLESTFVGLFFFGWQRLNKYQHLLVTWLVAFGSNLSALWILNANGWMQYPTGAHFDIDTL' A
#
# COMPACT_ATOMS: atom_id res chain seq x y z
N SER A 1 -3.87 -21.24 5.56
CA SER A 1 -4.34 -19.90 5.14
C SER A 1 -5.84 -19.69 5.36
N ASN A 2 -6.48 -20.35 6.33
CA ASN A 2 -7.96 -20.32 6.51
C ASN A 2 -8.45 -19.58 7.77
N TYR A 3 -7.56 -19.11 8.66
CA TYR A 3 -7.96 -18.44 9.91
C TYR A 3 -7.69 -16.93 9.96
N VAL A 4 -6.84 -16.43 9.07
CA VAL A 4 -6.30 -15.06 9.12
C VAL A 4 -6.36 -14.37 7.77
N GLY A 5 -6.59 -15.13 6.69
CA GLY A 5 -6.51 -14.66 5.30
C GLY A 5 -7.60 -13.68 4.92
N ASP A 6 -8.82 -13.84 5.43
CA ASP A 6 -9.96 -12.98 5.06
C ASP A 6 -9.87 -11.58 5.69
N ILE A 7 -9.33 -11.46 6.91
CA ILE A 7 -9.20 -10.17 7.61
C ILE A 7 -7.92 -9.43 7.17
N PHE A 8 -6.83 -10.16 6.92
CA PHE A 8 -5.53 -9.57 6.64
C PHE A 8 -5.16 -9.50 5.17
N GLY A 9 -5.64 -10.44 4.35
CA GLY A 9 -5.27 -10.54 2.94
C GLY A 9 -6.00 -9.54 2.04
N ALA A 10 -7.28 -9.28 2.30
CA ALA A 10 -8.08 -8.37 1.46
C ALA A 10 -7.62 -6.89 1.52
N PRO A 11 -7.29 -6.32 2.70
CA PRO A 11 -6.76 -4.95 2.77
C PRO A 11 -5.34 -4.84 2.22
N LEU A 12 -4.49 -5.84 2.49
CA LEU A 12 -3.09 -5.87 2.05
C LEU A 12 -2.97 -6.04 0.53
N ALA A 13 -3.85 -6.85 -0.08
CA ALA A 13 -3.91 -6.99 -1.53
C ALA A 13 -4.43 -5.72 -2.21
N MET A 14 -5.43 -5.04 -1.62
CA MET A 14 -5.90 -3.74 -2.14
C MET A 14 -4.84 -2.64 -1.99
N GLU A 15 -4.11 -2.59 -0.88
CA GLU A 15 -2.99 -1.68 -0.72
C GLU A 15 -1.90 -1.95 -1.75
N ALA A 16 -1.46 -3.21 -1.89
CA ALA A 16 -0.46 -3.59 -2.87
C ALA A 16 -0.90 -3.26 -4.30
N LEU A 17 -2.19 -3.41 -4.64
CA LEU A 17 -2.67 -3.08 -5.97
C LEU A 17 -2.84 -1.57 -6.20
N MET A 18 -3.13 -0.78 -5.17
CA MET A 18 -3.39 0.66 -5.35
C MET A 18 -2.14 1.51 -5.09
N ALA A 19 -1.46 1.32 -3.96
CA ALA A 19 -0.27 2.10 -3.59
C ALA A 19 0.94 1.72 -4.47
N PHE A 20 1.17 0.43 -4.68
CA PHE A 20 2.31 -0.04 -5.49
C PHE A 20 2.14 0.27 -6.98
N PHE A 21 0.92 0.18 -7.51
CA PHE A 21 0.64 0.53 -8.90
C PHE A 21 0.78 2.04 -9.13
N LEU A 22 0.31 2.85 -8.17
CA LEU A 22 0.45 4.29 -8.19
C LEU A 22 1.92 4.70 -8.10
N GLU A 23 2.66 4.13 -7.16
CA GLU A 23 4.10 4.37 -6.98
C GLU A 23 4.90 3.97 -8.22
N SER A 24 4.71 2.76 -8.75
CA SER A 24 5.44 2.30 -9.94
C SER A 24 5.15 3.15 -11.19
N THR A 25 3.91 3.60 -11.36
CA THR A 25 3.51 4.48 -12.47
C THR A 25 4.15 5.87 -12.36
N PHE A 26 4.08 6.48 -11.17
CA PHE A 26 4.62 7.83 -10.96
C PHE A 26 6.14 7.85 -10.84
N VAL A 27 6.78 6.80 -10.34
CA VAL A 27 8.26 6.65 -10.38
C VAL A 27 8.74 6.57 -11.84
N GLY A 28 8.04 5.82 -12.70
CA GLY A 28 8.32 5.83 -14.13
C GLY A 28 8.20 7.23 -14.74
N LEU A 29 7.11 7.94 -14.42
CA LEU A 29 6.91 9.32 -14.86
C LEU A 29 7.97 10.28 -14.30
N PHE A 30 8.46 10.07 -13.08
CA PHE A 30 9.47 10.90 -12.45
C PHE A 30 10.81 10.81 -13.20
N PHE A 31 11.26 9.59 -13.56
CA PHE A 31 12.50 9.42 -14.31
C PHE A 31 12.38 9.85 -15.78
N PHE A 32 11.28 9.54 -16.47
CA PHE A 32 11.13 9.84 -17.90
C PHE A 32 10.46 11.18 -18.20
N GLY A 33 9.88 11.85 -17.20
CA GLY A 33 9.10 13.07 -17.36
C GLY A 33 9.93 14.35 -17.46
N TRP A 34 11.24 14.32 -17.23
CA TRP A 34 12.10 15.52 -17.18
C TRP A 34 12.04 16.41 -18.43
N GLN A 35 11.89 15.80 -19.61
CA GLN A 35 11.82 16.50 -20.90
C GLN A 35 10.37 16.62 -21.41
N ARG A 36 9.40 15.98 -20.75
CA ARG A 36 7.99 15.89 -21.21
C ARG A 36 6.99 16.61 -20.30
N LEU A 37 7.39 16.97 -19.07
CA LEU A 37 6.54 17.62 -18.07
C LEU A 37 7.07 19.01 -17.74
N ASN A 38 6.17 19.95 -17.49
CA ASN A 38 6.52 21.27 -16.97
C ASN A 38 7.00 21.15 -15.50
N LYS A 39 7.80 22.10 -15.00
CA LYS A 39 8.40 22.08 -13.65
C LYS A 39 7.38 21.83 -12.53
N TYR A 40 6.19 22.42 -12.63
CA TYR A 40 5.10 22.22 -11.67
C TYR A 40 4.49 20.81 -11.74
N GLN A 41 4.36 20.25 -12.95
CA GLN A 41 3.85 18.90 -13.13
C GLN A 41 4.84 17.85 -12.59
N HIS A 42 6.14 18.08 -12.81
CA HIS A 42 7.18 17.20 -12.29
C HIS A 42 7.20 17.22 -10.75
N LEU A 43 7.08 18.42 -10.14
CA LEU A 43 6.94 18.56 -8.69
C LEU A 43 5.72 17.80 -8.15
N LEU A 44 4.56 17.90 -8.81
CA LEU A 44 3.34 17.21 -8.42
C LEU A 44 3.52 15.68 -8.49
N VAL A 45 4.17 15.17 -9.53
CA VAL A 45 4.55 13.76 -9.66
C VAL A 45 5.45 13.31 -8.50
N THR A 46 6.48 14.10 -8.15
CA THR A 46 7.36 13.77 -7.01
C THR A 46 6.60 13.70 -5.69
N TRP A 47 5.67 14.62 -5.45
CA TRP A 47 4.81 14.59 -4.26
C TRP A 47 3.89 13.38 -4.23
N LEU A 48 3.34 12.97 -5.38
CA LEU A 48 2.51 11.78 -5.48
C LEU A 48 3.31 10.49 -5.23
N VAL A 49 4.56 10.41 -5.69
CA VAL A 49 5.47 9.31 -5.34
C VAL A 49 5.72 9.26 -3.84
N ALA A 50 6.07 10.39 -3.22
CA ALA A 50 6.32 10.45 -1.78
C ALA A 50 5.06 10.07 -0.97
N PHE A 51 3.87 10.49 -1.40
CA PHE A 51 2.62 10.14 -0.77
C PHE A 51 2.28 8.65 -0.92
N GLY A 52 2.47 8.09 -2.12
CA GLY A 52 2.28 6.66 -2.38
C GLY A 52 3.18 5.78 -1.51
N SER A 53 4.46 6.14 -1.38
CA SER A 53 5.42 5.42 -0.54
C SER A 53 5.06 5.48 0.95
N ASN A 54 4.61 6.64 1.45
CA ASN A 54 4.13 6.76 2.84
C ASN A 54 2.86 5.95 3.07
N LEU A 55 1.94 5.92 2.10
CA LEU A 55 0.74 5.10 2.20
C LEU A 55 1.11 3.62 2.27
N SER A 56 2.03 3.14 1.44
CA SER A 56 2.52 1.75 1.50
C SER A 56 3.23 1.42 2.82
N ALA A 57 3.96 2.37 3.41
CA ALA A 57 4.54 2.16 4.73
C ALA A 57 3.46 2.04 5.82
N LEU A 58 2.39 2.83 5.71
CA LEU A 58 1.30 2.84 6.70
C LEU A 58 0.59 1.49 6.79
N TRP A 59 0.24 0.82 5.69
CA TRP A 59 -0.44 -0.46 5.87
C TRP A 59 0.46 -1.64 6.13
N ILE A 60 1.72 -1.65 5.66
CA ILE A 60 2.71 -2.62 6.15
C ILE A 60 2.82 -2.54 7.67
N LEU A 61 2.88 -1.33 8.23
CA LEU A 61 2.95 -1.13 9.68
C LEU A 61 1.64 -1.47 10.38
N ASN A 62 0.48 -1.15 9.80
CA ASN A 62 -0.82 -1.53 10.36
C ASN A 62 -0.99 -3.05 10.40
N ALA A 63 -0.56 -3.74 9.34
CA ALA A 63 -0.51 -5.20 9.28
C ALA A 63 0.45 -5.75 10.35
N ASN A 64 1.63 -5.17 10.51
CA ASN A 64 2.55 -5.58 11.57
C ASN A 64 1.95 -5.35 12.97
N GLY A 65 1.27 -4.23 13.18
CA GLY A 65 0.63 -3.87 14.45
C GLY A 65 -0.47 -4.84 14.84
N TRP A 66 -1.34 -5.25 13.92
CA TRP A 66 -2.36 -6.25 14.24
C TRP A 66 -1.81 -7.67 14.37
N MET A 67 -0.68 -8.02 13.72
CA MET A 67 0.02 -9.27 14.04
C MET A 67 0.54 -9.30 15.48
N GLN A 68 0.93 -8.14 16.03
CA GLN A 68 1.38 -8.02 17.42
C GLN A 68 0.21 -7.97 18.41
N TYR A 69 -0.89 -7.32 18.05
CA TYR A 69 -2.09 -7.22 18.87
C TYR A 69 -3.35 -7.45 18.02
N PRO A 70 -3.78 -8.71 17.85
CA PRO A 70 -4.89 -9.07 16.97
C PRO A 70 -6.25 -8.77 17.62
N THR A 71 -6.61 -7.48 17.67
CA THR A 71 -7.94 -7.02 18.07
C THR A 71 -8.94 -7.20 16.93
N GLY A 72 -10.16 -7.68 17.24
CA GLY A 72 -11.24 -7.86 16.27
C GLY A 72 -11.23 -9.20 15.52
N ALA A 73 -10.28 -10.10 15.84
CA ALA A 73 -10.35 -11.50 15.42
C ALA A 73 -11.04 -12.33 16.52
N HIS A 74 -12.06 -13.11 16.14
CA HIS A 74 -12.65 -14.14 17.00
C HIS A 74 -12.16 -15.50 16.55
N PHE A 75 -11.72 -16.33 17.50
CA PHE A 75 -11.32 -17.70 17.21
C PHE A 75 -12.58 -18.54 16.96
N ASP A 76 -12.74 -19.04 15.75
CA ASP A 76 -13.82 -19.95 15.37
C ASP A 76 -13.38 -21.40 15.59
N ILE A 77 -14.12 -22.13 16.43
CA ILE A 77 -13.80 -23.52 16.79
C ILE A 77 -14.25 -24.54 15.74
N ASP A 78 -15.08 -24.15 14.77
CA ASP A 78 -15.63 -25.03 13.73
C ASP A 78 -14.68 -25.23 12.53
N THR A 79 -13.50 -24.60 12.54
CA THR A 79 -12.49 -24.69 11.46
C THR A 79 -11.27 -25.57 11.80
N LEU A 80 -11.37 -26.41 12.84
CA LEU A 80 -10.42 -27.48 13.19
C LEU A 80 -10.59 -28.75 12.35
#